data_AF-A0A6N9GRN3-F1
#
_entry.id   AF-A0A6N9GRN3-F1
#
_cell.length_a   1.000
_cell.length_b   1.000
_cell.length_c   1.000
_cell.angle_alpha   90.00
_cell.angle_beta   90.00
_cell.angle_gamma   90.00
#
_symmetry.space_group_name_H-M   'P 1'
#
loop_
_entity.id
_entity.type
_entity.pdbx_description
1 polymer ?
#
loop_
_entity_poly.entity_id
_entity_poly.type
_entity_poly.pdbx_seq_one_letter_code
_entity_poly.pdbx_strand_id
1 'polypeptide(L)'
;MTTSVTPKQTEWTPDADGERVLLISGEEIANFEAQKERFRAGDFEETAFMRFRLRQGVYGQRQPDRQMVRIKAPFGGLTARQLEVLGEVCEKYAPLKKGHLTTRENVQIHHVPLDETPDLMRMIGDVGLTTREACGNTVRNVVAHPTAGVSKDEVFDVSPYAAAYARYFLRHPTTQNMPRKSKTAFSGSEKDEAMTPFHDMGFIARERDGKRGFKIVVGGGLSIMPQMAETLNEFVPVEDFIRHAEAALRIFNRQDEERKNLMRARIKYTIKRLGIEKFREMVDEELKGDWANKEIDLDTLLFIEDEEADAPAPPSNPTAEPTDDTDYNLWKASSVEEQRQDGFNVVYVRVERGDIYAEQWQPLADIAREYAGGRARIDQQQNIVFRWVRTASLYDVYLALKEIGMATSGRETIRDIVTCPGTDSCKLGITSSMGLNKALGEKLDTLDVSDPLVSKIHIKASGCPNSCGQHHVANIGFHGAVMKGGGGQVPAYELFIAGESTDGPVRVGNRVRARVPAKRAGEALEMIIDHYKANRNEGEEFNKFVDRVGTKPYEDMFGPWKAEIGPLDREHINTYMDWGKTVLYKLERGEGECAV
;
A
#
# COMPACT_ATOMS: atom_id res chain seq x y z
N MET A 1 -10.48 31.02 -8.38
CA MET A 1 -10.70 31.93 -7.24
C MET A 1 -11.47 31.17 -6.18
N THR A 2 -10.81 30.74 -5.09
CA THR A 2 -11.48 30.13 -3.95
C THR A 2 -12.10 31.25 -3.13
N THR A 3 -13.39 31.50 -3.31
CA THR A 3 -14.15 32.32 -2.36
C THR A 3 -14.08 31.63 -1.01
N SER A 4 -13.39 32.24 -0.04
CA SER A 4 -13.35 31.78 1.34
C SER A 4 -14.77 31.84 1.89
N VAL A 5 -15.43 30.69 1.97
CA VAL A 5 -16.59 30.54 2.83
C VAL A 5 -16.04 30.59 4.24
N THR A 6 -16.53 31.51 5.06
CA THR A 6 -16.21 31.53 6.50
C THR A 6 -16.49 30.13 7.06
N PRO A 7 -15.53 29.46 7.72
CA PRO A 7 -15.76 28.14 8.28
C PRO A 7 -17.03 28.18 9.14
N LYS A 8 -17.98 27.27 8.89
CA LYS A 8 -19.07 27.04 9.87
C LYS A 8 -18.36 26.63 11.17
N GLN A 9 -18.60 27.38 12.26
CA GLN A 9 -18.18 26.95 13.59
C GLN A 9 -18.81 25.57 13.86
N THR A 10 -17.99 24.59 14.22
CA THR A 10 -18.44 23.24 14.56
C THR A 10 -18.59 23.14 16.08
N GLU A 11 -19.68 22.54 16.54
CA GLU A 11 -19.85 22.14 17.95
C GLU A 11 -19.09 20.84 18.26
N TRP A 12 -18.78 20.03 17.24
CA TRP A 12 -17.98 18.82 17.39
C TRP A 12 -16.49 19.13 17.51
N THR A 13 -15.87 18.57 18.54
CA THR A 13 -14.42 18.57 18.77
C THR A 13 -13.95 17.10 18.77
N PRO A 14 -12.84 16.74 18.10
CA PRO A 14 -12.35 15.38 18.09
C PRO A 14 -12.03 14.88 19.51
N ASP A 15 -12.59 13.73 19.89
CA ASP A 15 -12.39 13.09 21.19
C ASP A 15 -11.24 12.06 21.19
N ALA A 16 -10.11 12.41 20.59
CA ALA A 16 -8.96 11.52 20.62
C ALA A 16 -8.28 11.66 21.99
N ASP A 17 -8.40 10.63 22.85
CA ASP A 17 -7.76 10.42 24.16
C ASP A 17 -6.19 10.41 24.11
N GLY A 18 -5.58 11.31 23.34
CA GLY A 18 -4.12 11.47 23.23
C GLY A 18 -3.43 10.53 22.25
N GLU A 19 -3.99 9.36 21.95
CA GLU A 19 -3.37 8.35 21.08
C GLU A 19 -3.54 8.66 19.57
N ARG A 20 -2.88 9.73 19.11
CA ARG A 20 -2.93 10.12 17.69
C ARG A 20 -1.56 10.50 17.13
N VAL A 21 -1.27 9.96 15.95
CA VAL A 21 -0.13 10.42 15.15
C VAL A 21 -0.47 11.76 14.48
N LEU A 22 -1.67 11.91 13.91
CA LEU A 22 -2.03 13.10 13.14
C LEU A 22 -3.06 13.96 13.87
N LEU A 23 -2.92 15.28 13.77
CA LEU A 23 -3.88 16.21 14.33
C LEU A 23 -5.16 16.28 13.47
N ILE A 24 -6.31 16.18 14.14
CA ILE A 24 -7.63 16.23 13.54
C ILE A 24 -8.18 17.65 13.65
N SER A 25 -8.84 18.14 12.60
CA SER A 25 -9.46 19.47 12.58
C SER A 25 -10.95 19.33 12.31
N GLY A 26 -11.78 19.67 13.30
CA GLY A 26 -13.23 19.72 13.12
C GLY A 26 -13.67 20.78 12.11
N GLU A 27 -13.00 21.94 12.09
CA GLU A 27 -13.24 22.99 11.10
C GLU A 27 -13.00 22.50 9.66
N GLU A 28 -12.01 21.63 9.45
CA GLU A 28 -11.72 21.04 8.14
C GLU A 28 -12.87 20.15 7.66
N ILE A 29 -13.45 19.34 8.56
CA ILE A 29 -14.59 18.48 8.26
C ILE A 29 -15.85 19.33 8.01
N ALA A 30 -16.10 20.34 8.84
CA ALA A 30 -17.21 21.27 8.66
C ALA A 30 -17.10 22.06 7.33
N ASN A 31 -15.89 22.49 6.96
CA ASN A 31 -15.66 23.11 5.66
C ASN A 31 -15.88 22.11 4.52
N PHE A 32 -15.43 20.86 4.65
CA PHE A 32 -15.70 19.84 3.64
C PHE A 32 -17.22 19.63 3.44
N GLU A 33 -17.99 19.56 4.53
CA GLU A 33 -19.45 19.48 4.48
C GLU A 33 -20.08 20.71 3.79
N ALA A 34 -19.66 21.93 4.15
CA ALA A 34 -20.17 23.15 3.50
C ALA A 34 -19.82 23.21 2.00
N GLN A 35 -18.62 22.80 1.60
CA GLN A 35 -18.26 22.72 0.19
C GLN A 35 -19.03 21.62 -0.56
N LYS A 36 -19.34 20.50 0.11
CA LYS A 36 -20.21 19.45 -0.42
C LYS A 36 -21.62 19.97 -0.66
N GLU A 37 -22.20 20.70 0.29
CA GLU A 37 -23.53 21.34 0.17
C GLU A 37 -23.57 22.27 -1.05
N ARG A 38 -22.54 23.12 -1.23
CA ARG A 38 -22.40 23.97 -2.42
C ARG A 38 -22.31 23.18 -3.71
N PHE A 39 -21.56 22.09 -3.73
CA PHE A 39 -21.48 21.21 -4.90
C PHE A 39 -22.85 20.61 -5.24
N ARG A 40 -23.60 20.14 -4.23
CA ARG A 40 -24.98 19.63 -4.40
C ARG A 40 -25.94 20.70 -4.91
N ALA A 41 -25.77 21.96 -4.49
CA ALA A 41 -26.56 23.09 -4.97
C ALA A 41 -26.20 23.54 -6.41
N GLY A 42 -25.10 23.02 -6.99
CA GLY A 42 -24.58 23.46 -8.30
C GLY A 42 -23.66 24.69 -8.24
N ASP A 43 -23.34 25.17 -7.03
CA ASP A 43 -22.52 26.39 -6.78
C ASP A 43 -21.01 26.11 -6.66
N PHE A 44 -20.59 24.89 -6.98
CA PHE A 44 -19.19 24.48 -7.03
C PHE A 44 -18.93 23.66 -8.29
N GLU A 45 -18.12 24.19 -9.20
CA GLU A 45 -17.71 23.49 -10.42
C GLU A 45 -17.09 22.12 -10.13
N GLU A 46 -17.46 21.11 -10.91
CA GLU A 46 -17.17 19.70 -10.66
C GLU A 46 -15.67 19.38 -10.55
N THR A 47 -14.86 19.91 -11.46
CA THR A 47 -13.40 19.70 -11.48
C THR A 47 -12.74 20.33 -10.25
N ALA A 48 -13.16 21.53 -9.89
CA ALA A 48 -12.67 22.23 -8.72
C ALA A 48 -13.08 21.54 -7.41
N PHE A 49 -14.33 21.06 -7.32
CA PHE A 49 -14.80 20.26 -6.18
C PHE A 49 -14.06 18.92 -6.09
N MET A 50 -13.87 18.24 -7.22
CA MET A 50 -13.08 17.01 -7.30
C MET A 50 -11.67 17.23 -6.77
N ARG A 51 -10.94 18.26 -7.22
CA ARG A 51 -9.61 18.58 -6.68
C ARG A 51 -9.63 18.89 -5.18
N PHE A 52 -10.69 19.54 -4.70
CA PHE A 52 -10.89 19.83 -3.28
C PHE A 52 -11.11 18.56 -2.45
N ARG A 53 -12.11 17.73 -2.78
CA ARG A 53 -12.43 16.50 -2.03
C ARG A 53 -11.32 15.45 -2.09
N LEU A 54 -10.54 15.43 -3.17
CA LEU A 54 -9.36 14.57 -3.26
C LEU A 54 -8.32 14.88 -2.18
N ARG A 55 -8.13 16.16 -1.82
CA ARG A 55 -7.25 16.51 -0.69
C ARG A 55 -7.83 16.09 0.66
N GLN A 56 -9.14 15.83 0.73
CA GLN A 56 -9.81 15.28 1.91
C GLN A 56 -9.88 13.74 1.89
N GLY A 57 -9.13 13.07 1.01
CA GLY A 57 -9.10 11.60 0.95
C GLY A 57 -10.35 10.95 0.36
N VAL A 58 -11.25 11.74 -0.25
CA VAL A 58 -12.51 11.27 -0.86
C VAL A 58 -12.36 11.23 -2.38
N TYR A 59 -12.40 10.03 -2.94
CA TYR A 59 -12.12 9.75 -4.36
C TYR A 59 -13.33 9.14 -5.04
N GLY A 60 -13.73 9.61 -6.22
CA GLY A 60 -14.89 9.07 -6.93
C GLY A 60 -14.59 7.72 -7.59
N GLN A 61 -15.57 6.82 -7.58
CA GLN A 61 -15.42 5.46 -8.10
C GLN A 61 -16.16 5.27 -9.43
N ARG A 62 -16.10 4.05 -9.99
CA ARG A 62 -16.85 3.70 -11.21
C ARG A 62 -18.35 3.88 -11.03
N GLN A 63 -18.85 3.63 -9.82
CA GLN A 63 -20.25 3.78 -9.47
C GLN A 63 -20.56 5.28 -9.28
N PRO A 64 -21.55 5.83 -10.00
CA PRO A 64 -21.95 7.23 -9.86
C PRO A 64 -22.29 7.58 -8.42
N ASP A 65 -21.90 8.78 -7.99
CA ASP A 65 -22.15 9.34 -6.65
C ASP A 65 -21.61 8.52 -5.47
N ARG A 66 -20.78 7.51 -5.74
CA ARG A 66 -20.12 6.68 -4.72
C ARG A 66 -18.64 7.00 -4.64
N GLN A 67 -18.15 7.03 -3.41
CA GLN A 67 -16.80 7.45 -3.07
C GLN A 67 -16.00 6.29 -2.44
N MET A 68 -14.71 6.31 -2.70
CA MET A 68 -13.70 5.68 -1.87
C MET A 68 -13.25 6.71 -0.84
N VAL A 69 -13.24 6.33 0.44
CA VAL A 69 -12.66 7.13 1.52
C VAL A 69 -11.38 6.44 1.96
N ARG A 70 -10.25 7.14 1.89
CA ARG A 70 -8.95 6.63 2.32
C ARG A 70 -8.52 7.24 3.64
N ILE A 71 -8.29 6.40 4.63
CA ILE A 71 -7.89 6.78 5.98
C ILE A 71 -6.38 6.61 6.10
N LYS A 72 -5.69 7.68 6.54
CA LYS A 72 -4.23 7.76 6.64
C LYS A 72 -3.77 7.17 7.98
N ALA A 73 -2.89 6.18 7.93
CA ALA A 73 -2.26 5.57 9.10
C ALA A 73 -0.74 5.56 8.88
N PRO A 74 0.00 6.61 9.29
CA PRO A 74 1.45 6.66 9.14
C PRO A 74 2.09 5.39 9.71
N PHE A 75 3.12 4.86 9.03
CA PHE A 75 3.81 3.58 9.36
C PHE A 75 2.87 2.37 9.58
N GLY A 76 1.63 2.47 9.10
CA GLY A 76 0.58 1.49 9.30
C GLY A 76 0.06 1.37 10.74
N GLY A 77 0.49 2.23 11.66
CA GLY A 77 0.12 2.13 13.08
C GLY A 77 -1.35 2.36 13.32
N LEU A 78 -1.97 1.46 14.07
CA LEU A 78 -3.35 1.54 14.54
C LEU A 78 -3.43 1.09 16.01
N THR A 79 -4.27 1.76 16.79
CA THR A 79 -4.63 1.30 18.13
C THR A 79 -5.83 0.34 18.08
N ALA A 80 -6.04 -0.45 19.12
CA ALA A 80 -7.20 -1.33 19.22
C ALA A 80 -8.51 -0.55 19.07
N ARG A 81 -8.62 0.63 19.71
CA ARG A 81 -9.81 1.49 19.59
C ARG A 81 -10.04 1.95 18.15
N GLN A 82 -8.97 2.24 17.40
CA GLN A 82 -9.06 2.57 15.99
C GLN A 82 -9.54 1.39 15.14
N LEU A 83 -9.10 0.15 15.44
CA LEU A 83 -9.59 -1.06 14.77
C LEU A 83 -11.10 -1.25 14.96
N GLU A 84 -11.62 -1.06 16.18
CA GLU A 84 -13.06 -1.16 16.46
C GLU A 84 -13.88 -0.17 15.62
N VAL A 85 -13.47 1.10 15.63
CA VAL A 85 -14.18 2.16 14.89
C VAL A 85 -14.10 1.93 13.39
N LEU A 86 -13.01 1.36 12.86
CA LEU A 86 -12.94 0.93 11.47
C LEU A 86 -13.99 -0.15 11.17
N GLY A 87 -14.23 -1.09 12.09
CA GLY A 87 -15.32 -2.08 11.99
C GLY A 87 -16.70 -1.44 11.97
N GLU A 88 -16.98 -0.53 12.90
CA GLU A 88 -18.24 0.23 12.97
C GLU A 88 -18.48 1.05 11.69
N VAL A 89 -17.43 1.69 11.15
CA VAL A 89 -17.47 2.43 9.89
C VAL A 89 -17.77 1.49 8.71
N CYS A 90 -17.14 0.32 8.67
CA CYS A 90 -17.41 -0.68 7.63
C CYS A 90 -18.86 -1.15 7.67
N GLU A 91 -19.38 -1.46 8.85
CA GLU A 91 -20.76 -1.91 9.05
C GLU A 91 -21.77 -0.84 8.62
N LYS A 92 -21.51 0.42 8.97
CA LYS A 92 -22.44 1.53 8.74
C LYS A 92 -22.43 2.05 7.31
N TYR A 93 -21.25 2.21 6.70
CA TYR A 93 -21.09 2.98 5.46
C TYR A 93 -20.66 2.15 4.24
N ALA A 94 -20.16 0.92 4.43
CA ALA A 94 -19.71 0.07 3.33
C ALA A 94 -20.79 -0.96 2.97
N PRO A 95 -21.35 -0.96 1.74
CA PRO A 95 -22.34 -1.94 1.31
C PRO A 95 -21.88 -3.40 1.39
N LEU A 96 -20.57 -3.64 1.21
CA LEU A 96 -19.95 -4.98 1.34
C LEU A 96 -19.42 -5.26 2.75
N LYS A 97 -19.71 -4.38 3.72
CA LYS A 97 -19.31 -4.49 5.12
C LYS A 97 -17.83 -4.85 5.28
N LYS A 98 -16.96 -4.16 4.55
CA LYS A 98 -15.52 -4.44 4.56
C LYS A 98 -14.67 -3.18 4.35
N GLY A 99 -13.49 -3.22 4.95
CA GLY A 99 -12.40 -2.28 4.72
C GLY A 99 -11.28 -2.97 3.97
N HIS A 100 -10.52 -2.19 3.18
CA HIS A 100 -9.44 -2.70 2.34
C HIS A 100 -8.08 -2.11 2.75
N LEU A 101 -7.16 -2.97 3.17
CA LEU A 101 -5.76 -2.65 3.46
C LEU A 101 -4.97 -2.40 2.17
N THR A 102 -4.11 -1.40 2.20
CA THR A 102 -3.42 -0.93 0.99
C THR A 102 -1.92 -1.18 1.05
N THR A 103 -1.29 -1.27 -0.12
CA THR A 103 0.19 -1.29 -0.30
C THR A 103 0.93 -0.01 0.14
N ARG A 104 0.24 0.86 0.88
CA ARG A 104 0.75 2.07 1.52
C ARG A 104 0.22 2.19 2.95
N GLU A 105 -0.16 1.08 3.58
CA GLU A 105 -0.45 1.02 5.00
C GLU A 105 -1.62 1.95 5.38
N ASN A 106 -2.71 1.88 4.61
CA ASN A 106 -3.93 2.65 4.85
C ASN A 106 -5.10 1.69 4.89
N VAL A 107 -6.25 2.20 5.32
CA VAL A 107 -7.55 1.56 5.12
C VAL A 107 -8.36 2.35 4.08
N GLN A 108 -9.00 1.63 3.17
CA GLN A 108 -9.97 2.19 2.22
C GLN A 108 -11.37 1.64 2.49
N ILE A 109 -12.35 2.53 2.57
CA ILE A 109 -13.77 2.20 2.60
C ILE A 109 -14.35 2.54 1.24
N HIS A 110 -14.99 1.57 0.60
CA HIS A 110 -15.51 1.71 -0.77
C HIS A 110 -17.03 1.86 -0.78
N HIS A 111 -17.54 2.51 -1.83
CA HIS A 111 -18.96 2.73 -2.09
C HIS A 111 -19.71 3.62 -1.06
N VAL A 112 -18.98 4.46 -0.34
CA VAL A 112 -19.58 5.43 0.60
C VAL A 112 -20.30 6.52 -0.22
N PRO A 113 -21.61 6.78 0.01
CA PRO A 113 -22.27 7.89 -0.67
C PRO A 113 -21.65 9.24 -0.24
N LEU A 114 -21.52 10.17 -1.18
CA LEU A 114 -20.84 11.45 -0.92
C LEU A 114 -21.44 12.19 0.29
N ASP A 115 -22.75 12.11 0.49
CA ASP A 115 -23.44 12.83 1.56
C ASP A 115 -23.11 12.35 2.97
N GLU A 116 -22.75 11.08 3.12
CA GLU A 116 -22.38 10.46 4.41
C GLU A 116 -20.88 10.60 4.73
N THR A 117 -20.06 11.05 3.78
CA THR A 117 -18.61 11.16 3.99
C THR A 117 -18.20 12.08 5.15
N PRO A 118 -18.88 13.20 5.47
CA PRO A 118 -18.55 14.00 6.66
C PRO A 118 -18.77 13.25 7.98
N ASP A 119 -19.84 12.46 8.10
CA ASP A 119 -20.13 11.71 9.34
C ASP A 119 -19.14 10.57 9.55
N LEU A 120 -18.73 9.91 8.46
CA LEU A 120 -17.62 8.96 8.50
C LEU A 120 -16.33 9.65 8.98
N MET A 121 -16.01 10.83 8.45
CA MET A 121 -14.82 11.59 8.87
C MET A 121 -14.85 11.99 10.35
N ARG A 122 -16.01 12.35 10.89
CA ARG A 122 -16.17 12.63 12.35
C ARG A 122 -15.90 11.38 13.16
N MET A 123 -16.52 10.25 12.80
CA MET A 123 -16.41 8.99 13.52
C MET A 123 -14.97 8.48 13.63
N ILE A 124 -14.19 8.53 12.54
CA ILE A 124 -12.76 8.19 12.59
C ILE A 124 -11.93 9.28 13.29
N GLY A 125 -12.39 10.54 13.22
CA GLY A 125 -11.77 11.68 13.87
C GLY A 125 -11.82 11.58 15.40
N ASP A 126 -12.88 11.00 15.95
CA ASP A 126 -13.03 10.71 17.38
C ASP A 126 -11.96 9.75 17.91
N VAL A 127 -11.34 8.93 17.04
CA VAL A 127 -10.24 8.03 17.43
C VAL A 127 -8.88 8.48 16.87
N GLY A 128 -8.75 9.74 16.45
CA GLY A 128 -7.47 10.30 16.04
C GLY A 128 -7.01 9.92 14.63
N LEU A 129 -7.90 9.38 13.79
CA LEU A 129 -7.64 9.08 12.38
C LEU A 129 -8.12 10.20 11.46
N THR A 130 -7.45 10.36 10.31
CA THR A 130 -7.83 11.38 9.32
C THR A 130 -7.72 10.87 7.89
N THR A 131 -8.52 11.45 7.00
CA THR A 131 -8.44 11.24 5.55
C THR A 131 -7.63 12.34 4.84
N ARG A 132 -7.24 13.39 5.58
CA ARG A 132 -6.55 14.55 5.02
C ARG A 132 -5.27 14.14 4.31
N GLU A 133 -5.16 14.53 3.05
CA GLU A 133 -4.02 14.31 2.15
C GLU A 133 -3.70 12.84 1.86
N ALA A 134 -4.63 11.92 2.18
CA ALA A 134 -4.53 10.52 1.75
C ALA A 134 -4.59 10.38 0.20
N CYS A 135 -5.22 11.34 -0.46
CA CYS A 135 -5.34 11.50 -1.91
C CYS A 135 -4.92 12.91 -2.36
N GLY A 136 -5.02 13.21 -3.67
CA GLY A 136 -4.64 14.51 -4.22
C GLY A 136 -3.15 14.66 -4.55
N ASN A 137 -2.77 15.88 -4.97
CA ASN A 137 -1.39 16.27 -5.30
C ASN A 137 -0.65 16.79 -4.06
N THR A 138 -0.56 15.92 -3.06
CA THR A 138 -0.02 16.19 -1.73
C THR A 138 0.94 15.08 -1.30
N VAL A 139 1.53 15.22 -0.11
CA VAL A 139 2.28 14.13 0.53
C VAL A 139 1.28 13.08 1.02
N ARG A 140 1.43 11.85 0.52
CA ARG A 140 0.55 10.72 0.83
C ARG A 140 0.88 10.12 2.20
N ASN A 141 0.34 8.94 2.50
CA ASN A 141 0.76 8.21 3.69
C ASN A 141 2.28 7.99 3.71
N VAL A 142 2.86 8.06 4.90
CA VAL A 142 4.28 7.81 5.14
C VAL A 142 4.40 6.35 5.55
N VAL A 143 5.19 5.60 4.80
CA VAL A 143 5.36 4.15 4.95
C VAL A 143 6.56 3.87 5.85
N ALA A 144 6.47 2.83 6.68
CA ALA A 144 7.63 2.22 7.32
C ALA A 144 7.38 0.72 7.51
N HIS A 145 8.42 -0.10 7.45
CA HIS A 145 8.26 -1.54 7.63
C HIS A 145 7.62 -1.85 8.99
N PRO A 146 6.67 -2.81 9.10
CA PRO A 146 5.96 -3.08 10.34
C PRO A 146 6.87 -3.47 11.50
N THR A 147 8.07 -4.02 11.24
CA THR A 147 9.05 -4.38 12.29
C THR A 147 9.90 -3.21 12.80
N ALA A 148 9.74 -1.99 12.28
CA ALA A 148 10.47 -0.82 12.80
C ALA A 148 10.24 -0.67 14.33
N GLY A 149 11.33 -0.58 15.10
CA GLY A 149 11.37 -0.57 16.56
C GLY A 149 11.62 -1.93 17.22
N VAL A 150 11.46 -3.02 16.49
CA VAL A 150 11.58 -4.40 17.03
C VAL A 150 12.43 -5.33 16.16
N SER A 151 12.81 -4.91 14.95
CA SER A 151 13.67 -5.68 14.06
C SER A 151 15.04 -5.95 14.67
N LYS A 152 15.62 -7.12 14.38
CA LYS A 152 16.98 -7.49 14.81
C LYS A 152 18.08 -6.76 14.02
N ASP A 153 17.77 -6.34 12.80
CA ASP A 153 18.73 -5.78 11.85
C ASP A 153 18.63 -4.25 11.69
N GLU A 154 17.74 -3.58 12.43
CA GLU A 154 17.60 -2.12 12.34
C GLU A 154 18.74 -1.38 13.02
N VAL A 155 19.17 -0.27 12.41
CA VAL A 155 20.12 0.68 13.01
C VAL A 155 19.45 1.41 14.18
N PHE A 156 18.21 1.85 13.97
CA PHE A 156 17.37 2.45 14.99
C PHE A 156 15.90 2.49 14.56
N ASP A 157 14.99 2.66 15.52
CA ASP A 157 13.56 2.81 15.23
C ASP A 157 13.25 4.09 14.42
N VAL A 158 12.71 3.89 13.22
CA VAL A 158 12.32 4.97 12.30
C VAL A 158 10.88 5.45 12.47
N SER A 159 10.05 4.74 13.25
CA SER A 159 8.64 5.06 13.47
C SER A 159 8.42 6.49 13.99
N PRO A 160 9.20 6.99 14.98
CA PRO A 160 9.07 8.37 15.46
C PRO A 160 9.32 9.42 14.37
N TYR A 161 10.27 9.16 13.47
CA TYR A 161 10.64 10.07 12.39
C TYR A 161 9.66 10.03 11.22
N ALA A 162 9.11 8.85 10.91
CA ALA A 162 8.03 8.70 9.95
C ALA A 162 6.78 9.49 10.40
N ALA A 163 6.46 9.42 11.70
CA ALA A 163 5.41 10.23 12.33
C ALA A 163 5.72 11.73 12.27
N ALA A 164 6.94 12.15 12.63
CA ALA A 164 7.36 13.55 12.57
C ALA A 164 7.25 14.12 11.15
N TYR A 165 7.70 13.37 10.14
CA TYR A 165 7.53 13.72 8.73
C TYR A 165 6.05 13.84 8.36
N ALA A 166 5.21 12.88 8.78
CA ALA A 166 3.78 12.90 8.50
C ALA A 166 3.08 14.12 9.13
N ARG A 167 3.43 14.45 10.38
CA ARG A 167 2.93 15.63 11.11
C ARG A 167 3.36 16.92 10.45
N TYR A 168 4.64 17.05 10.12
CA TYR A 168 5.22 18.27 9.53
C TYR A 168 4.59 18.60 8.17
N PHE A 169 4.45 17.60 7.29
CA PHE A 169 3.97 17.85 5.93
C PHE A 169 2.45 17.85 5.79
N LEU A 170 1.70 17.38 6.79
CA LEU A 170 0.24 17.47 6.80
C LEU A 170 -0.17 18.95 6.90
N ARG A 171 -0.96 19.43 5.94
CA ARG A 171 -1.40 20.85 5.83
C ARG A 171 -0.27 21.85 5.58
N HIS A 172 0.95 21.37 5.34
CA HIS A 172 2.08 22.24 5.07
C HIS A 172 1.88 23.02 3.75
N PRO A 173 2.10 24.36 3.70
CA PRO A 173 1.79 25.18 2.52
C PRO A 173 2.44 24.68 1.22
N THR A 174 3.69 24.20 1.29
CA THR A 174 4.43 23.65 0.15
C THR A 174 3.78 22.41 -0.46
N THR A 175 3.08 21.60 0.34
CA THR A 175 2.60 20.27 -0.07
C THR A 175 1.12 20.27 -0.47
N GLN A 176 0.43 21.42 -0.47
CA GLN A 176 -1.02 21.48 -0.74
C GLN A 176 -1.39 21.37 -2.21
N ASN A 177 -0.46 21.67 -3.13
CA ASN A 177 -0.74 21.65 -4.58
C ASN A 177 0.54 21.40 -5.41
N MET A 178 1.23 20.30 -5.10
CA MET A 178 2.40 19.88 -5.88
C MET A 178 2.02 19.53 -7.33
N PRO A 179 2.99 19.43 -8.27
CA PRO A 179 2.70 18.96 -9.63
C PRO A 179 1.98 17.60 -9.64
N ARG A 180 2.33 16.72 -8.70
CA ARG A 180 1.69 15.43 -8.49
C ARG A 180 1.87 14.93 -7.05
N LYS A 181 1.18 13.84 -6.70
CA LYS A 181 1.36 13.12 -5.42
C LYS A 181 2.84 12.84 -5.11
N SER A 182 3.23 13.01 -3.85
CA SER A 182 4.52 12.61 -3.31
C SER A 182 4.33 11.47 -2.31
N LYS A 183 5.10 10.40 -2.44
CA LYS A 183 5.09 9.20 -1.61
C LYS A 183 6.41 9.09 -0.87
N THR A 184 6.33 8.78 0.41
CA THR A 184 7.50 8.67 1.28
C THR A 184 7.56 7.30 1.94
N ALA A 185 8.77 6.79 2.18
CA ALA A 185 9.04 5.59 2.96
C ALA A 185 10.27 5.75 3.85
N PHE A 186 10.25 5.07 5.00
CA PHE A 186 11.34 4.99 5.98
C PHE A 186 11.74 3.52 6.19
N SER A 187 13.04 3.22 6.10
CA SER A 187 13.61 1.92 6.42
C SER A 187 14.56 2.04 7.62
N GLY A 188 14.44 1.11 8.57
CA GLY A 188 15.35 1.00 9.72
C GLY A 188 16.71 0.39 9.39
N SER A 189 16.90 -0.21 8.22
CA SER A 189 18.14 -0.92 7.86
C SER A 189 18.53 -0.75 6.38
N GLU A 190 19.76 -1.14 6.06
CA GLU A 190 20.27 -1.26 4.67
C GLU A 190 19.51 -2.27 3.80
N LYS A 191 18.86 -3.26 4.43
CA LYS A 191 18.04 -4.25 3.72
C LYS A 191 16.87 -3.59 2.97
N ASP A 192 16.41 -2.44 3.47
CA ASP A 192 15.38 -1.60 2.84
C ASP A 192 14.06 -2.31 2.59
N GLU A 193 13.51 -2.86 3.66
CA GLU A 193 12.24 -3.60 3.64
C GLU A 193 11.02 -2.69 3.38
N ALA A 194 11.20 -1.36 3.43
CA ALA A 194 10.16 -0.38 3.12
C ALA A 194 10.09 -0.02 1.62
N MET A 195 10.96 -0.62 0.79
CA MET A 195 11.09 -0.35 -0.65
C MET A 195 11.33 1.13 -0.96
N THR A 196 12.24 1.80 -0.25
CA THR A 196 12.49 3.24 -0.47
C THR A 196 12.82 3.63 -1.92
N PRO A 197 13.44 2.78 -2.78
CA PRO A 197 13.75 3.15 -4.16
C PRO A 197 12.52 3.33 -5.05
N PHE A 198 11.33 2.89 -4.63
CA PHE A 198 10.09 3.11 -5.40
C PHE A 198 9.21 4.25 -4.85
N HIS A 199 9.76 5.06 -3.95
CA HIS A 199 9.11 6.22 -3.36
C HIS A 199 9.67 7.53 -3.94
N ASP A 200 8.86 8.60 -3.89
CA ASP A 200 9.31 9.92 -4.35
C ASP A 200 10.44 10.44 -3.43
N MET A 201 10.31 10.18 -2.11
CA MET A 201 11.35 10.37 -1.09
C MET A 201 11.52 9.08 -0.28
N GLY A 202 12.76 8.72 0.00
CA GLY A 202 13.12 7.54 0.79
C GLY A 202 14.16 7.87 1.85
N PHE A 203 13.99 7.33 3.05
CA PHE A 203 14.88 7.55 4.19
C PHE A 203 15.35 6.20 4.71
N ILE A 204 16.66 5.97 4.71
CA ILE A 204 17.25 4.71 5.16
C ILE A 204 18.13 5.03 6.37
N ALA A 205 17.84 4.43 7.51
CA ALA A 205 18.55 4.70 8.77
C ALA A 205 20.04 4.39 8.65
N ARG A 206 20.86 5.30 9.19
CA ARG A 206 22.32 5.23 9.21
C ARG A 206 22.86 5.79 10.51
N GLU A 207 24.02 5.30 10.89
CA GLU A 207 24.86 5.93 11.89
C GLU A 207 26.20 6.31 11.27
N ARG A 208 26.69 7.51 11.60
CA ARG A 208 28.02 7.97 11.22
C ARG A 208 28.62 8.76 12.39
N ASP A 209 29.82 8.39 12.81
CA ASP A 209 30.55 9.05 13.90
C ASP A 209 29.73 9.19 15.19
N GLY A 210 28.96 8.14 15.54
CA GLY A 210 28.09 8.11 16.73
C GLY A 210 26.82 8.97 16.61
N LYS A 211 26.52 9.52 15.43
CA LYS A 211 25.29 10.28 15.17
C LYS A 211 24.32 9.49 14.31
N ARG A 212 23.06 9.46 14.74
CA ARG A 212 21.95 8.93 13.96
C ARG A 212 21.62 9.87 12.80
N GLY A 213 21.25 9.30 11.67
CA GLY A 213 20.82 10.04 10.50
C GLY A 213 20.21 9.14 9.44
N PHE A 214 20.00 9.69 8.26
CA PHE A 214 19.41 9.00 7.14
C PHE A 214 20.25 9.17 5.88
N LYS A 215 20.42 8.08 5.12
CA LYS A 215 20.61 8.18 3.68
C LYS A 215 19.27 8.57 3.06
N ILE A 216 19.27 9.60 2.21
CA ILE A 216 18.07 10.08 1.52
C ILE A 216 18.15 9.71 0.04
N VAL A 217 17.13 9.05 -0.47
CA VAL A 217 16.94 8.78 -1.90
C VAL A 217 15.72 9.52 -2.45
N VAL A 218 15.77 9.92 -3.72
CA VAL A 218 14.71 10.73 -4.37
C VAL A 218 14.44 10.26 -5.80
N GLY A 219 13.19 10.38 -6.26
CA GLY A 219 12.88 10.15 -7.68
C GLY A 219 12.40 8.74 -8.05
N GLY A 220 11.91 7.96 -7.10
CA GLY A 220 11.36 6.63 -7.35
C GLY A 220 9.89 6.63 -7.80
N GLY A 221 9.47 5.51 -8.39
CA GLY A 221 8.06 5.18 -8.56
C GLY A 221 7.76 4.22 -9.69
N LEU A 222 6.77 3.35 -9.46
CA LEU A 222 6.32 2.30 -10.38
C LEU A 222 5.51 2.88 -11.57
N SER A 223 4.17 2.86 -11.55
CA SER A 223 3.34 3.33 -12.68
C SER A 223 3.79 2.75 -14.04
N ILE A 224 3.47 3.40 -15.17
CA ILE A 224 3.69 2.86 -16.52
C ILE A 224 5.19 2.71 -16.85
N MET A 225 6.02 3.62 -16.34
CA MET A 225 7.47 3.61 -16.51
C MET A 225 8.12 3.52 -15.14
N PRO A 226 8.38 2.33 -14.60
CA PRO A 226 9.03 2.18 -13.31
C PRO A 226 10.43 2.80 -13.31
N GLN A 227 10.78 3.48 -12.22
CA GLN A 227 12.09 4.11 -12.01
C GLN A 227 12.46 3.96 -10.54
N MET A 228 13.73 3.63 -10.29
CA MET A 228 14.30 3.61 -8.94
C MET A 228 14.79 5.01 -8.56
N ALA A 229 14.68 5.34 -7.29
CA ALA A 229 15.20 6.57 -6.71
C ALA A 229 16.73 6.57 -6.75
N GLU A 230 17.30 7.76 -6.85
CA GLU A 230 18.75 7.99 -6.83
C GLU A 230 19.16 8.61 -5.49
N THR A 231 20.40 8.38 -5.04
CA THR A 231 20.86 8.96 -3.77
C THR A 231 20.94 10.48 -3.84
N LEU A 232 20.16 11.16 -3.00
CA LEU A 232 20.25 12.59 -2.78
C LEU A 232 21.35 12.92 -1.77
N ASN A 233 21.33 12.30 -0.60
CA ASN A 233 22.32 12.49 0.45
C ASN A 233 22.75 11.13 0.99
N GLU A 234 24.05 10.88 1.12
CA GLU A 234 24.55 9.65 1.76
C GLU A 234 24.33 9.63 3.28
N PHE A 235 24.26 10.81 3.90
CA PHE A 235 23.96 10.96 5.33
C PHE A 235 23.45 12.36 5.63
N VAL A 236 22.33 12.44 6.35
CA VAL A 236 21.77 13.66 6.93
C VAL A 236 21.41 13.35 8.39
N PRO A 237 21.90 14.12 9.38
CA PRO A 237 21.52 13.95 10.78
C PRO A 237 20.00 13.99 10.99
N VAL A 238 19.51 13.32 12.04
CA VAL A 238 18.08 13.26 12.33
C VAL A 238 17.47 14.63 12.66
N GLU A 239 18.28 15.64 12.99
CA GLU A 239 17.82 17.00 13.26
C GLU A 239 17.51 17.78 11.97
N ASP A 240 18.04 17.33 10.83
CA ASP A 240 18.02 18.06 9.55
C ASP A 240 17.23 17.35 8.43
N PHE A 241 16.85 16.08 8.60
CA PHE A 241 16.19 15.31 7.54
C PHE A 241 14.89 15.96 7.02
N ILE A 242 14.10 16.60 7.88
CA ILE A 242 12.88 17.33 7.47
C ILE A 242 13.24 18.53 6.60
N ARG A 243 14.29 19.28 6.94
CA ARG A 243 14.77 20.44 6.14
C ARG A 243 15.18 19.98 4.75
N HIS A 244 15.98 18.91 4.66
CA HIS A 244 16.39 18.33 3.38
C HIS A 244 15.19 17.86 2.55
N ALA A 245 14.21 17.22 3.19
CA ALA A 245 12.99 16.81 2.53
C ALA A 245 12.17 17.99 2.00
N GLU A 246 12.01 19.04 2.82
CA GLU A 246 11.27 20.22 2.43
C GLU A 246 11.96 20.95 1.27
N ALA A 247 13.29 21.05 1.27
CA ALA A 247 14.05 21.63 0.17
C ALA A 247 13.76 20.88 -1.15
N ALA A 248 13.85 19.55 -1.14
CA ALA A 248 13.53 18.72 -2.31
C ALA A 248 12.06 18.90 -2.77
N LEU A 249 11.11 18.95 -1.83
CA LEU A 249 9.69 19.14 -2.15
C LEU A 249 9.35 20.56 -2.62
N ARG A 250 10.05 21.58 -2.13
CA ARG A 250 9.95 22.98 -2.60
C ARG A 250 10.40 23.09 -4.04
N ILE A 251 11.56 22.49 -4.36
CA ILE A 251 12.07 22.44 -5.73
C ILE A 251 11.07 21.74 -6.64
N PHE A 252 10.58 20.56 -6.24
CA PHE A 252 9.57 19.82 -6.99
C PHE A 252 8.29 20.65 -7.18
N ASN A 253 7.81 21.31 -6.13
CA ASN A 253 6.60 22.13 -6.17
C ASN A 253 6.70 23.29 -7.20
N ARG A 254 7.89 23.85 -7.38
CA ARG A 254 8.16 24.97 -8.31
C ARG A 254 8.47 24.52 -9.75
N GLN A 255 8.41 23.23 -10.07
CA GLN A 255 8.67 22.79 -11.44
C GLN A 255 7.46 23.02 -12.34
N ASP A 256 7.56 24.03 -13.22
CA ASP A 256 6.51 24.33 -14.20
C ASP A 256 6.37 23.27 -15.30
N GLU A 257 7.47 22.62 -15.69
CA GLU A 257 7.43 21.61 -16.75
C GLU A 257 6.58 20.40 -16.39
N GLU A 258 6.70 19.94 -15.15
CA GLU A 258 5.92 18.85 -14.59
C GLU A 258 4.44 19.24 -14.41
N ARG A 259 4.08 20.52 -14.45
CA ARG A 259 2.68 20.98 -14.44
C ARG A 259 2.05 21.00 -15.84
N LYS A 260 2.84 20.98 -16.92
CA LYS A 260 2.32 20.98 -18.31
C LYS A 260 1.72 19.64 -18.73
N ASN A 261 2.23 18.52 -18.20
CA ASN A 261 1.74 17.18 -18.52
C ASN A 261 1.60 16.31 -17.28
N LEU A 262 0.36 16.09 -16.84
CA LEU A 262 0.04 15.32 -15.63
C LEU A 262 0.47 13.84 -15.68
N MET A 263 0.69 13.28 -16.88
CA MET A 263 1.27 11.93 -17.05
C MET A 263 2.78 11.90 -16.80
N ARG A 264 3.46 13.06 -16.83
CA ARG A 264 4.89 13.23 -16.59
C ARG A 264 5.19 14.18 -15.42
N ALA A 265 4.27 14.27 -14.46
CA ALA A 265 4.29 15.27 -13.39
C ALA A 265 4.92 14.80 -12.06
N ARG A 266 5.36 13.55 -11.96
CA ARG A 266 6.01 13.01 -10.73
C ARG A 266 7.46 13.46 -10.65
N ILE A 267 7.99 13.59 -9.43
CA ILE A 267 9.37 14.05 -9.19
C ILE A 267 10.42 13.21 -9.92
N LYS A 268 10.17 11.91 -10.16
CA LYS A 268 11.03 11.05 -10.98
C LYS A 268 11.34 11.62 -12.38
N TYR A 269 10.42 12.37 -12.98
CA TYR A 269 10.64 13.03 -14.26
C TYR A 269 11.50 14.28 -14.12
N THR A 270 11.39 14.99 -12.99
CA THR A 270 12.31 16.08 -12.64
C THR A 270 13.72 15.56 -12.49
N ILE A 271 13.91 14.47 -11.74
CA ILE A 271 15.21 13.82 -11.57
C ILE A 271 15.75 13.33 -12.92
N LYS A 272 14.93 12.64 -13.72
CA LYS A 272 15.33 12.17 -15.06
C LYS A 272 15.73 13.31 -16.01
N ARG A 273 15.09 14.47 -15.90
CA ARG A 273 15.35 15.64 -16.76
C ARG A 273 16.60 16.41 -16.32
N LEU A 274 16.79 16.59 -15.02
CA LEU A 274 17.89 17.39 -14.47
C LEU A 274 19.17 16.58 -14.25
N GLY A 275 19.04 15.29 -13.97
CA GLY A 275 20.08 14.46 -13.36
C GLY A 275 20.17 14.67 -11.84
N ILE A 276 20.55 13.62 -11.11
CA ILE A 276 20.63 13.67 -9.64
C ILE A 276 21.66 14.68 -9.14
N GLU A 277 22.79 14.83 -9.82
CA GLU A 277 23.86 15.77 -9.44
C GLU A 277 23.36 17.22 -9.42
N LYS A 278 22.72 17.65 -10.51
CA LYS A 278 22.14 19.00 -10.60
C LYS A 278 21.01 19.20 -9.60
N PHE A 279 20.20 18.16 -9.37
CA PHE A 279 19.13 18.25 -8.37
C PHE A 279 19.71 18.40 -6.94
N ARG A 280 20.84 17.73 -6.64
CA ARG A 280 21.55 17.89 -5.36
C ARG A 280 22.08 19.30 -5.18
N GLU A 281 22.72 19.88 -6.20
CA GLU A 281 23.15 21.29 -6.18
C GLU A 281 21.98 22.25 -5.90
N MET A 282 20.81 21.99 -6.49
CA MET A 282 19.62 22.80 -6.25
C MET A 282 19.10 22.66 -4.82
N VAL A 283 19.17 21.47 -4.22
CA VAL A 283 18.81 21.23 -2.81
C VAL A 283 19.78 21.98 -1.89
N ASP A 284 21.08 21.88 -2.14
CA ASP A 284 22.11 22.57 -1.35
C ASP A 284 21.95 24.09 -1.41
N GLU A 285 21.54 24.64 -2.57
CA GLU A 285 21.24 26.07 -2.71
C GLU A 285 19.92 26.46 -2.00
N GLU A 286 18.86 25.65 -2.13
CA GLU A 286 17.58 25.90 -1.48
C GLU A 286 17.71 25.94 0.06
N LEU A 287 18.61 25.12 0.63
CA LEU A 287 18.91 25.07 2.06
C LEU A 287 19.63 26.32 2.58
N LYS A 288 20.13 27.22 1.72
CA LYS A 288 20.71 28.52 2.14
C LYS A 288 19.65 29.61 2.31
N GLY A 289 18.41 29.37 1.88
CA GLY A 289 17.33 30.36 1.96
C GLY A 289 16.82 30.59 3.38
N ASP A 290 16.27 31.78 3.64
CA ASP A 290 15.79 32.19 4.98
C ASP A 290 14.78 31.21 5.63
N TRP A 291 14.03 30.47 4.81
CA TRP A 291 13.08 29.48 5.31
C TRP A 291 13.76 28.31 6.03
N ALA A 292 14.98 27.94 5.63
CA ALA A 292 15.73 26.82 6.20
C ALA A 292 16.29 27.13 7.59
N ASN A 293 16.49 28.43 7.89
CA ASN A 293 16.91 28.92 9.20
C ASN A 293 15.79 28.89 10.25
N LYS A 294 14.55 28.59 9.85
CA LYS A 294 13.44 28.45 10.79
C LYS A 294 13.68 27.21 11.67
N GLU A 295 13.43 27.40 12.97
CA GLU A 295 13.46 26.30 13.92
C GLU A 295 12.36 25.30 13.58
N ILE A 296 12.75 24.03 13.49
CA ILE A 296 11.82 22.90 13.44
C ILE A 296 11.96 22.22 14.78
N ASP A 297 10.96 22.38 15.62
CA ASP A 297 10.88 21.69 16.91
C ASP A 297 10.59 20.21 16.64
N LEU A 298 11.67 19.44 16.46
CA LEU A 298 11.57 18.02 16.15
C LEU A 298 10.98 17.24 17.33
N ASP A 299 11.27 17.63 18.56
CA ASP A 299 10.82 16.92 19.77
C ASP A 299 9.30 16.89 19.87
N THR A 300 8.62 18.00 19.53
CA THR A 300 7.14 18.03 19.48
C THR A 300 6.55 17.26 18.29
N LEU A 301 7.33 17.06 17.22
CA LEU A 301 6.90 16.33 16.04
C LEU A 301 7.09 14.82 16.20
N LEU A 302 8.11 14.37 16.92
CA LEU A 302 8.34 12.94 17.15
C LEU A 302 7.14 12.30 17.84
N PHE A 303 6.76 11.11 17.37
CA PHE A 303 5.82 10.24 18.06
C PHE A 303 6.64 9.19 18.79
N ILE A 304 6.94 9.46 20.06
CA ILE A 304 7.68 8.55 20.93
C ILE A 304 6.66 7.84 21.80
N GLU A 305 6.65 6.53 21.69
CA GLU A 305 5.76 5.64 22.43
C GLU A 305 6.60 4.50 23.00
N ASP A 306 6.42 4.21 24.29
CA ASP A 306 7.10 3.11 24.96
C ASP A 306 6.25 1.85 24.87
N GLU A 307 6.30 1.19 23.72
CA GLU A 307 5.54 -0.03 23.49
C GLU A 307 6.01 -1.19 24.37
N GLU A 308 7.24 -1.15 24.88
CA GLU A 308 7.76 -2.17 25.79
C GLU A 308 7.09 -2.08 27.15
N ALA A 309 6.83 -0.87 27.64
CA ALA A 309 6.11 -0.65 28.90
C ALA A 309 4.67 -1.23 28.87
N ASP A 310 4.04 -1.25 27.70
CA ASP A 310 2.69 -1.78 27.50
C ASP A 310 2.67 -3.24 27.01
N ALA A 311 3.84 -3.85 26.82
CA ALA A 311 3.94 -5.21 26.32
C ALA A 311 3.31 -6.21 27.33
N PRO A 312 2.49 -7.18 26.87
CA PRO A 312 1.83 -8.12 27.76
C PRO A 312 2.81 -8.87 28.67
N ALA A 313 2.41 -9.02 29.94
CA ALA A 313 3.09 -9.89 30.88
C ALA A 313 3.01 -11.36 30.39
N PRO A 314 3.96 -12.22 30.80
CA PRO A 314 3.85 -13.64 30.52
C PRO A 314 2.50 -14.20 31.00
N PRO A 315 1.78 -15.00 30.19
CA PRO A 315 0.48 -15.54 30.57
C PRO A 315 0.62 -16.46 31.78
N SER A 316 -0.32 -16.36 32.72
CA SER A 316 -0.31 -17.20 33.94
C SER A 316 -0.66 -18.66 33.68
N ASN A 317 -1.44 -18.93 32.63
CA ASN A 317 -1.86 -20.27 32.23
C ASN A 317 -2.05 -20.35 30.70
N PRO A 318 -0.95 -20.30 29.92
CA PRO A 318 -1.03 -20.38 28.47
C PRO A 318 -1.58 -21.73 28.01
N THR A 319 -2.30 -21.74 26.90
CA THR A 319 -2.65 -23.03 26.26
C THR A 319 -1.37 -23.69 25.76
N ALA A 320 -1.14 -24.94 26.16
CA ALA A 320 0.03 -25.68 25.73
C ALA A 320 0.07 -25.83 24.20
N GLU A 321 1.20 -25.50 23.58
CA GLU A 321 1.38 -25.72 22.14
C GLU A 321 1.23 -27.21 21.82
N PRO A 322 0.36 -27.60 20.87
CA PRO A 322 0.24 -28.98 20.44
C PRO A 322 1.48 -29.41 19.65
N THR A 323 1.95 -30.63 19.85
CA THR A 323 3.06 -31.18 19.06
C THR A 323 2.65 -31.58 17.65
N ASP A 324 1.37 -31.93 17.45
CA ASP A 324 0.86 -32.57 16.23
C ASP A 324 -0.22 -31.74 15.49
N ASP A 325 -0.26 -30.42 15.67
CA ASP A 325 -1.14 -29.52 14.89
C ASP A 325 -0.40 -28.99 13.65
N THR A 326 -0.63 -29.65 12.50
CA THR A 326 -0.03 -29.27 11.22
C THR A 326 -0.38 -27.85 10.80
N ASP A 327 -1.62 -27.40 11.02
CA ASP A 327 -2.07 -26.06 10.58
C ASP A 327 -1.39 -24.98 11.42
N TYR A 328 -1.30 -25.18 12.74
CA TYR A 328 -0.56 -24.29 13.63
C TYR A 328 0.92 -24.21 13.26
N ASN A 329 1.56 -25.35 13.01
CA ASN A 329 2.98 -25.40 12.66
C ASN A 329 3.27 -24.67 11.34
N LEU A 330 2.41 -24.83 10.33
CA LEU A 330 2.51 -24.08 9.07
C LEU A 330 2.25 -22.58 9.25
N TRP A 331 1.25 -22.23 10.07
CA TRP A 331 0.97 -20.84 10.42
C TRP A 331 2.18 -20.21 11.12
N LYS A 332 2.68 -20.83 12.20
CA LYS A 332 3.83 -20.37 12.99
C LYS A 332 5.06 -20.17 12.11
N ALA A 333 5.37 -21.13 11.23
CA ALA A 333 6.53 -21.07 10.34
C ALA A 333 6.47 -19.94 9.30
N SER A 334 5.27 -19.47 8.93
CA SER A 334 5.08 -18.43 7.91
C SER A 334 4.67 -17.07 8.46
N SER A 335 4.14 -17.03 9.68
CA SER A 335 3.43 -15.88 10.22
C SER A 335 4.07 -15.34 11.50
N VAL A 336 5.10 -15.99 12.03
CA VAL A 336 5.76 -15.59 13.27
C VAL A 336 7.24 -15.35 13.02
N GLU A 337 7.72 -14.19 13.44
CA GLU A 337 9.12 -13.79 13.40
C GLU A 337 9.54 -13.33 14.80
N GLU A 338 10.68 -13.81 15.30
CA GLU A 338 11.22 -13.31 16.57
C GLU A 338 11.66 -11.85 16.44
N GLN A 339 11.23 -11.00 17.37
CA GLN A 339 11.80 -9.65 17.48
C GLN A 339 13.13 -9.64 18.24
N ARG A 340 13.77 -8.47 18.34
CA ARG A 340 15.04 -8.30 19.06
C ARG A 340 14.94 -8.49 20.58
N GLN A 341 13.75 -8.31 21.16
CA GLN A 341 13.50 -8.49 22.59
C GLN A 341 13.19 -9.96 22.89
N ASP A 342 13.91 -10.54 23.85
CA ASP A 342 13.81 -11.96 24.19
C ASP A 342 12.39 -12.36 24.63
N GLY A 343 11.91 -13.48 24.09
CA GLY A 343 10.60 -14.06 24.41
C GLY A 343 9.41 -13.33 23.81
N PHE A 344 9.64 -12.42 22.86
CA PHE A 344 8.60 -11.75 22.08
C PHE A 344 8.74 -12.04 20.59
N ASN A 345 7.63 -11.87 19.87
CA ASN A 345 7.51 -12.13 18.44
C ASN A 345 6.65 -11.06 17.77
N VAL A 346 6.93 -10.90 16.48
CA VAL A 346 6.06 -10.26 15.50
C VAL A 346 5.16 -11.35 14.91
N VAL A 347 3.85 -11.13 14.92
CA VAL A 347 2.83 -12.02 14.34
C VAL A 347 2.17 -11.32 13.17
N TYR A 348 2.33 -11.86 11.97
CA TYR A 348 1.71 -11.40 10.75
C TYR A 348 0.40 -12.15 10.50
N VAL A 349 -0.71 -11.42 10.39
CA VAL A 349 -2.02 -11.95 10.06
C VAL A 349 -2.24 -11.79 8.56
N ARG A 350 -2.18 -12.89 7.80
CA ARG A 350 -2.44 -12.87 6.36
C ARG A 350 -3.91 -12.52 6.10
N VAL A 351 -4.14 -11.43 5.39
CA VAL A 351 -5.48 -10.93 5.05
C VAL A 351 -5.76 -11.23 3.58
N GLU A 352 -6.74 -12.08 3.33
CA GLU A 352 -7.12 -12.48 1.99
C GLU A 352 -7.52 -11.26 1.14
N ARG A 353 -6.74 -10.96 0.09
CA ARG A 353 -6.89 -9.79 -0.80
C ARG A 353 -6.78 -8.42 -0.10
N GLY A 354 -6.32 -8.40 1.15
CA GLY A 354 -6.32 -7.21 1.99
C GLY A 354 -7.71 -6.75 2.41
N ASP A 355 -8.74 -7.60 2.35
CA ASP A 355 -10.10 -7.26 2.78
C ASP A 355 -10.39 -7.78 4.19
N ILE A 356 -10.81 -6.89 5.10
CA ILE A 356 -11.28 -7.25 6.46
C ILE A 356 -12.76 -6.89 6.57
N TYR A 357 -13.60 -7.87 6.91
CA TYR A 357 -15.03 -7.70 7.07
C TYR A 357 -15.38 -7.08 8.43
N ALA A 358 -16.52 -6.38 8.51
CA ALA A 358 -16.98 -5.63 9.68
C ALA A 358 -16.90 -6.45 10.98
N GLU A 359 -17.34 -7.71 10.93
CA GLU A 359 -17.34 -8.65 12.05
C GLU A 359 -15.95 -9.07 12.54
N GLN A 360 -14.90 -8.91 11.73
CA GLN A 360 -13.53 -9.31 12.06
C GLN A 360 -12.73 -8.19 12.75
N TRP A 361 -13.14 -6.92 12.59
CA TRP A 361 -12.40 -5.78 13.13
C TRP A 361 -12.40 -5.74 14.66
N GLN A 362 -13.54 -5.98 15.29
CA GLN A 362 -13.66 -5.98 16.76
C GLN A 362 -12.80 -7.10 17.39
N PRO A 363 -12.90 -8.37 16.96
CA PRO A 363 -12.02 -9.41 17.47
C PRO A 363 -10.53 -9.14 17.23
N LEU A 364 -10.13 -8.54 16.10
CA LEU A 364 -8.74 -8.12 15.90
C LEU A 364 -8.31 -7.06 16.91
N ALA A 365 -9.20 -6.14 17.30
CA ALA A 365 -8.94 -5.17 18.36
C ALA A 365 -8.75 -5.86 19.72
N ASP A 366 -9.56 -6.87 20.03
CA ASP A 366 -9.47 -7.64 21.27
C ASP A 366 -8.15 -8.43 21.33
N ILE A 367 -7.77 -9.09 20.23
CA ILE A 367 -6.46 -9.75 20.09
C ILE A 367 -5.32 -8.74 20.29
N ALA A 368 -5.43 -7.55 19.71
CA ALA A 368 -4.41 -6.51 19.87
C ALA A 368 -4.24 -6.11 21.34
N ARG A 369 -5.35 -5.89 22.08
CA ARG A 369 -5.32 -5.54 23.51
C ARG A 369 -4.73 -6.64 24.37
N GLU A 370 -5.14 -7.87 24.13
CA GLU A 370 -4.76 -8.99 24.97
C GLU A 370 -3.31 -9.44 24.74
N TYR A 371 -2.87 -9.47 23.47
CA TYR A 371 -1.62 -10.12 23.09
C TYR A 371 -0.56 -9.19 22.50
N ALA A 372 -0.88 -7.92 22.19
CA ALA A 372 0.01 -7.03 21.44
C ALA A 372 0.05 -5.59 21.98
N GLY A 373 -0.23 -5.39 23.28
CA GLY A 373 -0.17 -4.07 23.93
C GLY A 373 -1.15 -3.05 23.34
N GLY A 374 -2.28 -3.50 22.80
CA GLY A 374 -3.32 -2.65 22.22
C GLY A 374 -3.00 -2.08 20.84
N ARG A 375 -1.98 -2.59 20.14
CA ARG A 375 -1.48 -2.01 18.89
C ARG A 375 -1.45 -3.02 17.74
N ALA A 376 -1.65 -2.51 16.53
CA ALA A 376 -1.47 -3.23 15.28
C ALA A 376 -0.74 -2.36 14.27
N ARG A 377 -0.14 -3.00 13.27
CA ARG A 377 0.39 -2.34 12.07
C ARG A 377 -0.23 -2.93 10.80
N ILE A 378 -0.26 -2.13 9.74
CA ILE A 378 -0.57 -2.58 8.38
C ILE A 378 0.75 -2.66 7.62
N ASP A 379 0.98 -3.74 6.88
CA ASP A 379 2.17 -3.88 6.02
C ASP A 379 1.90 -3.52 4.55
N GLN A 380 2.96 -3.53 3.73
CA GLN A 380 2.87 -3.18 2.31
C GLN A 380 2.30 -4.32 1.43
N GLN A 381 2.14 -5.51 2.01
CA GLN A 381 1.56 -6.72 1.45
C GLN A 381 0.05 -6.80 1.72
N GLN A 382 -0.52 -5.79 2.38
CA GLN A 382 -1.94 -5.63 2.70
C GLN A 382 -2.40 -6.53 3.85
N ASN A 383 -1.51 -6.81 4.81
CA ASN A 383 -1.76 -7.66 5.98
C ASN A 383 -1.77 -6.83 7.28
N ILE A 384 -2.25 -7.43 8.37
CA ILE A 384 -2.17 -6.90 9.74
C ILE A 384 -0.97 -7.52 10.45
N VAL A 385 -0.32 -6.76 11.33
CA VAL A 385 0.84 -7.21 12.09
C VAL A 385 0.68 -6.83 13.55
N PHE A 386 0.87 -7.80 14.44
CA PHE A 386 0.98 -7.62 15.88
C PHE A 386 2.44 -7.71 16.29
N ARG A 387 2.90 -6.82 17.17
CA ARG A 387 4.25 -6.88 17.76
C ARG A 387 4.10 -7.11 19.25
N TRP A 388 5.22 -7.43 19.92
CA TRP A 388 5.24 -7.67 21.36
C TRP A 388 4.36 -8.86 21.79
N VAL A 389 4.19 -9.85 20.91
CA VAL A 389 3.45 -11.08 21.22
C VAL A 389 4.38 -12.05 21.93
N ARG A 390 4.04 -12.45 23.16
CA ARG A 390 4.83 -13.42 23.94
C ARG A 390 4.90 -14.77 23.23
N THR A 391 6.07 -15.41 23.24
CA THR A 391 6.24 -16.77 22.69
C THR A 391 5.26 -17.77 23.30
N ALA A 392 4.99 -17.64 24.60
CA ALA A 392 4.04 -18.50 25.32
C ALA A 392 2.57 -18.31 24.90
N SER A 393 2.25 -17.21 24.20
CA SER A 393 0.88 -16.87 23.78
C SER A 393 0.62 -17.15 22.29
N LEU A 394 1.61 -17.66 21.54
CA LEU A 394 1.48 -17.83 20.08
C LEU A 394 0.32 -18.77 19.70
N TYR A 395 0.11 -19.84 20.46
CA TYR A 395 -0.99 -20.76 20.20
C TYR A 395 -2.35 -20.16 20.56
N ASP A 396 -2.44 -19.38 21.66
CA ASP A 396 -3.66 -18.65 22.02
C ASP A 396 -4.03 -17.62 20.94
N VAL A 397 -3.06 -16.87 20.42
CA VAL A 397 -3.25 -15.94 19.29
C VAL A 397 -3.72 -16.67 18.03
N TYR A 398 -3.11 -17.81 17.70
CA TYR A 398 -3.55 -18.64 16.59
C TYR A 398 -5.00 -19.10 16.74
N LEU A 399 -5.40 -19.56 17.93
CA LEU A 399 -6.78 -19.98 18.21
C LEU A 399 -7.77 -18.82 18.07
N ALA A 400 -7.44 -17.64 18.60
CA ALA A 400 -8.28 -16.45 18.47
C ALA A 400 -8.41 -16.00 17.01
N LEU A 401 -7.32 -16.03 16.23
CA LEU A 401 -7.36 -15.76 14.79
C LEU A 401 -8.16 -16.83 14.02
N LYS A 402 -8.11 -18.09 14.46
CA LYS A 402 -8.82 -19.20 13.83
C LYS A 402 -10.33 -19.06 14.00
N GLU A 403 -10.78 -18.60 15.17
CA GLU A 403 -12.19 -18.33 15.46
C GLU A 403 -12.82 -17.33 14.47
N ILE A 404 -12.04 -16.35 14.01
CA ILE A 404 -12.48 -15.32 13.05
C ILE A 404 -12.07 -15.60 11.60
N GLY A 405 -11.53 -16.79 11.33
CA GLY A 405 -11.12 -17.21 9.98
C GLY A 405 -9.88 -16.48 9.43
N MET A 406 -9.01 -15.97 10.30
CA MET A 406 -7.82 -15.19 9.93
C MET A 406 -6.49 -15.87 10.32
N ALA A 407 -6.52 -17.14 10.74
CA ALA A 407 -5.32 -17.93 11.05
C ALA A 407 -4.69 -18.62 9.82
N THR A 408 -4.96 -18.14 8.60
CA THR A 408 -4.44 -18.83 7.41
C THR A 408 -2.94 -18.62 7.28
N SER A 409 -2.19 -19.71 7.12
CA SER A 409 -0.75 -19.68 6.89
C SER A 409 -0.39 -19.10 5.51
N GLY A 410 0.92 -18.92 5.29
CA GLY A 410 1.48 -18.57 3.99
C GLY A 410 1.66 -17.08 3.76
N ARG A 411 1.82 -16.26 4.82
CA ARG A 411 2.31 -14.88 4.67
C ARG A 411 3.65 -14.92 3.92
N GLU A 412 3.80 -14.00 2.97
CA GLU A 412 5.02 -13.88 2.17
C GLU A 412 5.36 -15.12 1.33
N THR A 413 4.35 -15.93 1.00
CA THR A 413 4.48 -17.04 0.05
C THR A 413 3.79 -16.74 -1.27
N ILE A 414 3.84 -17.69 -2.21
CA ILE A 414 3.05 -17.66 -3.46
C ILE A 414 1.55 -17.52 -3.26
N ARG A 415 1.05 -17.84 -2.05
CA ARG A 415 -0.36 -17.66 -1.67
C ARG A 415 -0.69 -16.26 -1.16
N ASP A 416 0.31 -15.45 -0.77
CA ASP A 416 0.12 -14.08 -0.30
C ASP A 416 0.04 -13.08 -1.47
N ILE A 417 -1.03 -13.22 -2.27
CA ILE A 417 -1.19 -12.49 -3.52
C ILE A 417 -1.64 -11.05 -3.25
N VAL A 418 -0.82 -10.07 -3.63
CA VAL A 418 -1.13 -8.63 -3.45
C VAL A 418 -1.88 -8.10 -4.67
N THR A 419 -3.02 -7.43 -4.49
CA THR A 419 -3.77 -6.84 -5.60
C THR A 419 -4.36 -5.47 -5.32
N CYS A 420 -4.55 -4.67 -6.36
CA CYS A 420 -5.37 -3.46 -6.24
C CYS A 420 -6.86 -3.77 -6.47
N PRO A 421 -7.78 -2.81 -6.18
CA PRO A 421 -9.21 -3.03 -6.42
C PRO A 421 -9.62 -3.31 -7.87
N GLY A 422 -8.83 -2.88 -8.87
CA GLY A 422 -9.16 -3.12 -10.29
C GLY A 422 -10.54 -2.59 -10.71
N THR A 423 -11.20 -3.24 -11.66
CA THR A 423 -12.52 -2.85 -12.20
C THR A 423 -13.67 -2.97 -11.20
N ASP A 424 -13.45 -3.54 -10.01
CA ASP A 424 -14.45 -3.67 -8.96
C ASP A 424 -14.95 -2.28 -8.51
N SER A 425 -14.03 -1.31 -8.39
CA SER A 425 -14.37 0.08 -8.03
C SER A 425 -13.55 1.17 -8.73
N CYS A 426 -12.37 0.86 -9.29
CA CYS A 426 -11.46 1.89 -9.81
C CYS A 426 -11.84 2.34 -11.24
N LYS A 427 -12.02 3.65 -11.44
CA LYS A 427 -12.28 4.25 -12.78
C LYS A 427 -11.22 3.92 -13.83
N LEU A 428 -9.98 3.70 -13.38
CA LEU A 428 -8.83 3.39 -14.25
C LEU A 428 -8.65 1.88 -14.51
N GLY A 429 -9.40 1.02 -13.83
CA GLY A 429 -9.29 -0.42 -13.97
C GLY A 429 -9.62 -0.86 -15.40
N ILE A 430 -8.78 -1.72 -15.95
CA ILE A 430 -8.96 -2.39 -17.25
C ILE A 430 -9.52 -3.80 -17.02
N THR A 431 -9.02 -4.51 -16.00
CA THR A 431 -9.51 -5.84 -15.58
C THR A 431 -9.72 -5.92 -14.06
N SER A 432 -10.45 -6.94 -13.60
CA SER A 432 -10.67 -7.23 -12.18
C SER A 432 -9.47 -7.93 -11.59
N SER A 433 -8.63 -7.18 -10.86
CA SER A 433 -7.48 -7.76 -10.17
C SER A 433 -7.87 -8.52 -8.89
N MET A 434 -8.97 -8.15 -8.23
CA MET A 434 -9.51 -8.91 -7.09
C MET A 434 -10.09 -10.26 -7.55
N GLY A 435 -10.75 -10.28 -8.71
CA GLY A 435 -11.21 -11.51 -9.33
C GLY A 435 -10.06 -12.40 -9.82
N LEU A 436 -8.98 -11.79 -10.34
CA LEU A 436 -7.75 -12.51 -10.66
C LEU A 436 -7.13 -13.14 -9.40
N ASN A 437 -7.00 -12.39 -8.31
CA ASN A 437 -6.46 -12.92 -7.05
C ASN A 437 -7.16 -14.21 -6.64
N LYS A 438 -8.50 -14.18 -6.56
CA LYS A 438 -9.31 -15.35 -6.24
C LYS A 438 -9.03 -16.52 -7.20
N ALA A 439 -9.01 -16.26 -8.51
CA ALA A 439 -8.77 -17.31 -9.50
C ALA A 439 -7.36 -17.93 -9.41
N LEU A 440 -6.34 -17.13 -9.07
CA LEU A 440 -4.98 -17.63 -8.84
C LEU A 440 -4.89 -18.44 -7.55
N GLY A 441 -5.55 -17.98 -6.47
CA GLY A 441 -5.66 -18.74 -5.21
C GLY A 441 -6.31 -20.10 -5.41
N GLU A 442 -7.48 -20.15 -6.06
CA GLU A 442 -8.19 -21.40 -6.39
C GLU A 442 -7.33 -22.32 -7.26
N LYS A 443 -6.51 -21.76 -8.17
CA LYS A 443 -5.58 -22.57 -8.96
C LYS A 443 -4.46 -23.14 -8.09
N LEU A 444 -3.86 -22.35 -7.19
CA LEU A 444 -2.82 -22.79 -6.27
C LEU A 444 -3.31 -23.90 -5.34
N ASP A 445 -4.59 -23.95 -4.97
CA ASP A 445 -5.19 -25.06 -4.22
C ASP A 445 -5.13 -26.41 -4.94
N THR A 446 -4.98 -26.39 -6.26
CA THR A 446 -4.86 -27.61 -7.09
C THR A 446 -3.42 -27.96 -7.45
N LEU A 447 -2.47 -27.06 -7.20
CA LEU A 447 -1.06 -27.23 -7.57
C LEU A 447 -0.23 -27.75 -6.39
N ASP A 448 0.77 -28.59 -6.70
CA ASP A 448 1.81 -28.95 -5.73
C ASP A 448 2.81 -27.80 -5.55
N VAL A 449 2.51 -26.96 -4.55
CA VAL A 449 3.33 -25.84 -4.09
C VAL A 449 4.10 -26.16 -2.80
N SER A 450 4.26 -27.44 -2.45
CA SER A 450 5.03 -27.88 -1.28
C SER A 450 6.54 -27.66 -1.44
N ASP A 451 6.98 -27.43 -2.68
CA ASP A 451 8.35 -27.07 -3.03
C ASP A 451 8.77 -25.76 -2.34
N PRO A 452 9.81 -25.77 -1.47
CA PRO A 452 10.23 -24.59 -0.72
C PRO A 452 10.62 -23.39 -1.60
N LEU A 453 11.15 -23.63 -2.81
CA LEU A 453 11.54 -22.54 -3.71
C LEU A 453 10.33 -21.96 -4.46
N VAL A 454 9.31 -22.78 -4.74
CA VAL A 454 8.04 -22.29 -5.32
C VAL A 454 7.28 -21.47 -4.28
N SER A 455 7.29 -21.91 -3.02
CA SER A 455 6.63 -21.19 -1.92
C SER A 455 7.13 -19.74 -1.80
N LYS A 456 8.43 -19.48 -2.02
CA LYS A 456 9.03 -18.13 -1.98
C LYS A 456 8.64 -17.19 -3.15
N ILE A 457 7.91 -17.67 -4.16
CA ILE A 457 7.55 -16.83 -5.31
C ILE A 457 6.45 -15.87 -4.91
N HIS A 458 6.65 -14.56 -5.01
CA HIS A 458 5.59 -13.57 -4.80
C HIS A 458 4.81 -13.28 -6.08
N ILE A 459 3.48 -13.22 -5.94
CA ILE A 459 2.56 -12.80 -6.99
C ILE A 459 1.96 -11.44 -6.64
N LYS A 460 2.05 -10.49 -7.57
CA LYS A 460 1.37 -9.19 -7.41
C LYS A 460 0.61 -8.81 -8.68
N ALA A 461 -0.62 -8.33 -8.53
CA ALA A 461 -1.45 -7.95 -9.68
C ALA A 461 -2.03 -6.53 -9.60
N SER A 462 -2.30 -5.93 -10.76
CA SER A 462 -3.01 -4.67 -10.85
C SER A 462 -3.98 -4.66 -12.00
N GLY A 463 -5.20 -4.15 -11.81
CA GLY A 463 -6.16 -4.03 -12.91
C GLY A 463 -5.76 -3.07 -14.03
N CYS A 464 -4.64 -2.34 -13.94
CA CYS A 464 -4.13 -1.46 -15.00
C CYS A 464 -2.62 -1.18 -14.85
N PRO A 465 -1.97 -0.54 -15.84
CA PRO A 465 -0.54 -0.21 -15.82
C PRO A 465 -0.04 0.70 -14.67
N ASN A 466 -0.92 1.28 -13.85
CA ASN A 466 -0.51 2.19 -12.78
C ASN A 466 0.21 1.52 -11.61
N SER A 467 0.18 0.18 -11.54
CA SER A 467 0.93 -0.62 -10.57
C SER A 467 0.59 -0.29 -9.11
N CYS A 468 -0.70 -0.07 -8.81
CA CYS A 468 -1.14 0.14 -7.42
C CYS A 468 -0.94 -1.11 -6.54
N GLY A 469 -1.05 -2.30 -7.12
CA GLY A 469 -0.68 -3.55 -6.47
C GLY A 469 0.80 -3.92 -6.66
N GLN A 470 1.64 -3.02 -7.20
CA GLN A 470 3.09 -3.21 -7.31
C GLN A 470 3.56 -4.41 -8.18
N HIS A 471 2.82 -4.77 -9.24
CA HIS A 471 3.15 -5.90 -10.12
C HIS A 471 4.56 -5.87 -10.75
N HIS A 472 5.21 -4.72 -10.86
CA HIS A 472 6.56 -4.64 -11.43
C HIS A 472 7.65 -5.26 -10.54
N VAL A 473 7.39 -5.39 -9.24
CA VAL A 473 8.41 -5.75 -8.25
C VAL A 473 8.07 -7.07 -7.57
N ALA A 474 7.38 -7.94 -8.30
CA ALA A 474 7.04 -9.29 -7.88
C ALA A 474 7.78 -10.30 -8.76
N ASN A 475 8.00 -11.50 -8.23
CA ASN A 475 8.54 -12.60 -9.03
C ASN A 475 7.61 -12.88 -10.23
N ILE A 476 6.29 -12.88 -10.00
CA ILE A 476 5.27 -12.96 -11.05
C ILE A 476 4.28 -11.78 -10.92
N GLY A 477 4.34 -10.88 -11.89
CA GLY A 477 3.54 -9.66 -11.96
C GLY A 477 2.48 -9.71 -13.04
N PHE A 478 1.23 -9.38 -12.71
CA PHE A 478 0.15 -9.23 -13.68
C PHE A 478 -0.32 -7.77 -13.76
N HIS A 479 -0.53 -7.24 -14.96
CA HIS A 479 -1.35 -6.04 -15.10
C HIS A 479 -2.39 -6.11 -16.21
N GLY A 480 -3.55 -5.49 -15.94
CA GLY A 480 -4.71 -5.52 -16.81
C GLY A 480 -4.48 -4.89 -18.17
N ALA A 481 -4.87 -5.62 -19.21
CA ALA A 481 -4.75 -5.27 -20.61
C ALA A 481 -5.99 -5.74 -21.40
N VAL A 482 -6.02 -5.44 -22.69
CA VAL A 482 -7.07 -5.86 -23.61
C VAL A 482 -6.47 -6.55 -24.82
N MET A 483 -7.10 -7.62 -25.28
CA MET A 483 -6.81 -8.29 -26.54
C MET A 483 -8.01 -8.18 -27.48
N LYS A 484 -7.79 -8.51 -28.76
CA LYS A 484 -8.85 -8.62 -29.77
C LYS A 484 -8.99 -10.09 -30.15
N GLY A 485 -10.19 -10.64 -29.97
CA GLY A 485 -10.62 -11.94 -30.47
C GLY A 485 -11.50 -11.82 -31.71
N GLY A 486 -11.90 -12.95 -32.30
CA GLY A 486 -12.78 -12.98 -33.47
C GLY A 486 -14.13 -12.30 -33.24
N GLY A 487 -14.63 -12.32 -32.00
CA GLY A 487 -15.93 -11.73 -31.63
C GLY A 487 -15.87 -10.42 -30.85
N GLY A 488 -14.69 -9.79 -30.70
CA GLY A 488 -14.58 -8.48 -30.03
C GLY A 488 -13.40 -8.36 -29.06
N GLN A 489 -13.61 -7.59 -27.99
CA GLN A 489 -12.59 -7.34 -26.96
C GLN A 489 -12.54 -8.49 -25.96
N VAL A 490 -11.33 -8.90 -25.58
CA VAL A 490 -11.06 -9.94 -24.58
C VAL A 490 -10.23 -9.31 -23.45
N PRO A 491 -10.66 -9.44 -22.18
CA PRO A 491 -9.84 -9.02 -21.05
C PRO A 491 -8.59 -9.88 -20.99
N ALA A 492 -7.45 -9.26 -20.70
CA ALA A 492 -6.17 -9.95 -20.70
C ALA A 492 -5.22 -9.36 -19.65
N TYR A 493 -4.07 -9.99 -19.49
CA TYR A 493 -2.96 -9.50 -18.67
C TYR A 493 -1.69 -9.44 -19.50
N GLU A 494 -0.85 -8.43 -19.24
CA GLU A 494 0.57 -8.54 -19.56
C GLU A 494 1.33 -8.98 -18.31
N LEU A 495 2.39 -9.76 -18.55
CA LEU A 495 3.20 -10.35 -17.51
C LEU A 495 4.53 -9.62 -17.33
N PHE A 496 4.94 -9.52 -16.07
CA PHE A 496 6.28 -9.14 -15.66
C PHE A 496 6.84 -10.29 -14.83
N ILE A 497 8.08 -10.70 -15.10
CA ILE A 497 8.72 -11.80 -14.38
C ILE A 497 10.03 -11.36 -13.78
N ALA A 498 10.35 -11.92 -12.62
CA ALA A 498 11.58 -11.73 -11.90
C ALA A 498 11.83 -10.32 -11.32
N GLY A 499 10.76 -9.61 -10.92
CA GLY A 499 10.88 -8.47 -10.00
C GLY A 499 11.20 -8.94 -8.58
N GLU A 500 11.65 -8.01 -7.74
CA GLU A 500 11.99 -8.29 -6.33
C GLU A 500 11.60 -7.11 -5.45
N SER A 501 11.02 -7.40 -4.28
CA SER A 501 10.66 -6.40 -3.28
C SER A 501 10.76 -6.84 -1.82
N THR A 502 11.08 -8.11 -1.56
CA THR A 502 10.88 -8.73 -0.26
C THR A 502 12.17 -9.33 0.28
N ASP A 503 12.74 -10.30 -0.44
CA ASP A 503 13.84 -11.14 0.08
C ASP A 503 15.23 -10.67 -0.35
N GLY A 504 15.30 -9.77 -1.34
CA GLY A 504 16.56 -9.36 -1.95
C GLY A 504 16.57 -7.91 -2.43
N PRO A 505 17.66 -7.50 -3.12
CA PRO A 505 17.77 -6.15 -3.65
C PRO A 505 16.60 -5.84 -4.57
N VAL A 506 15.86 -4.78 -4.22
CA VAL A 506 14.68 -4.35 -4.96
C VAL A 506 14.99 -4.15 -6.45
N ARG A 507 14.18 -4.77 -7.32
CA ARG A 507 14.35 -4.64 -8.78
C ARG A 507 13.04 -4.75 -9.54
N VAL A 508 13.05 -4.19 -10.74
CA VAL A 508 11.92 -4.24 -11.68
C VAL A 508 12.01 -5.51 -12.52
N GLY A 509 10.90 -6.24 -12.64
CA GLY A 509 10.79 -7.44 -13.45
C GLY A 509 10.80 -7.16 -14.96
N ASN A 510 11.16 -8.19 -15.72
CA ASN A 510 11.21 -8.19 -17.17
C ASN A 510 9.82 -8.37 -17.76
N ARG A 511 9.44 -7.50 -18.68
CA ARG A 511 8.15 -7.61 -19.40
C ARG A 511 8.20 -8.77 -20.39
N VAL A 512 7.26 -9.70 -20.26
CA VAL A 512 7.03 -10.77 -21.25
C VAL A 512 6.25 -10.19 -22.43
N ARG A 513 6.75 -10.33 -23.66
CA ARG A 513 6.10 -9.80 -24.87
C ARG A 513 4.96 -10.67 -25.40
N ALA A 514 4.11 -11.15 -24.49
CA ALA A 514 2.89 -11.88 -24.79
C ALA A 514 1.76 -11.41 -23.87
N ARG A 515 0.53 -11.73 -24.24
CA ARG A 515 -0.65 -11.42 -23.42
C ARG A 515 -1.38 -12.71 -23.06
N VAL A 516 -1.80 -12.78 -21.81
CA VAL A 516 -2.56 -13.89 -21.26
C VAL A 516 -4.03 -13.50 -21.23
N PRO A 517 -4.95 -14.20 -21.94
CA PRO A 517 -6.39 -14.01 -21.75
C PRO A 517 -6.77 -14.18 -20.28
N ALA A 518 -7.68 -13.35 -19.77
CA ALA A 518 -7.90 -13.26 -18.33
C ALA A 518 -8.31 -14.60 -17.70
N LYS A 519 -9.13 -15.38 -18.39
CA LYS A 519 -9.59 -16.71 -17.96
C LYS A 519 -8.52 -17.81 -18.01
N ARG A 520 -7.37 -17.55 -18.64
CA ARG A 520 -6.22 -18.47 -18.70
C ARG A 520 -5.09 -18.08 -17.74
N ALA A 521 -5.33 -17.11 -16.85
CA ALA A 521 -4.29 -16.68 -15.91
C ALA A 521 -3.84 -17.79 -14.94
N GLY A 522 -4.75 -18.66 -14.50
CA GLY A 522 -4.41 -19.83 -13.69
C GLY A 522 -3.57 -20.86 -14.46
N GLU A 523 -3.93 -21.14 -15.71
CA GLU A 523 -3.13 -21.99 -16.61
C GLU A 523 -1.72 -21.40 -16.84
N ALA A 524 -1.63 -20.07 -17.01
CA ALA A 524 -0.33 -19.41 -17.17
C ALA A 524 0.54 -19.57 -15.92
N LEU A 525 -0.05 -19.46 -14.73
CA LEU A 525 0.67 -19.64 -13.46
C LEU A 525 1.21 -21.07 -13.34
N GLU A 526 0.39 -22.08 -13.63
CA GLU A 526 0.81 -23.49 -13.65
C GLU A 526 1.96 -23.71 -14.63
N MET A 527 1.85 -23.24 -15.87
CA MET A 527 2.92 -23.36 -16.87
C MET A 527 4.23 -22.69 -16.43
N ILE A 528 4.16 -21.54 -15.75
CA ILE A 528 5.34 -20.86 -15.19
C ILE A 528 6.00 -21.72 -14.12
N ILE A 529 5.20 -22.24 -13.17
CA ILE A 529 5.70 -23.07 -12.07
C ILE A 529 6.30 -24.37 -12.60
N ASP A 530 5.62 -25.06 -13.52
CA ASP A 530 6.09 -26.31 -14.11
C ASP A 530 7.38 -26.09 -14.91
N HIS A 531 7.45 -25.01 -15.70
CA HIS A 531 8.67 -24.66 -16.40
C HIS A 531 9.83 -24.41 -15.44
N TYR A 532 9.58 -23.70 -14.34
CA TYR A 532 10.59 -23.45 -13.31
C TYR A 532 11.05 -24.77 -12.65
N LYS A 533 10.12 -25.61 -12.17
CA LYS A 533 10.44 -26.90 -11.55
C LYS A 533 11.25 -27.80 -12.47
N ALA A 534 10.89 -27.84 -13.76
CA ALA A 534 11.53 -28.74 -14.73
C ALA A 534 12.91 -28.29 -15.23
N ASN A 535 13.21 -26.98 -15.19
CA ASN A 535 14.38 -26.42 -15.89
C ASN A 535 15.36 -25.67 -14.98
N ARG A 536 15.05 -25.50 -13.69
CA ARG A 536 15.97 -24.89 -12.72
C ARG A 536 17.12 -25.84 -12.37
N ASN A 537 18.25 -25.24 -11.99
CA ASN A 537 19.32 -25.98 -11.33
C ASN A 537 18.94 -26.29 -9.88
N GLU A 538 19.64 -27.22 -9.23
CA GLU A 538 19.45 -27.51 -7.82
C GLU A 538 19.66 -26.25 -6.96
N GLY A 539 18.70 -25.94 -6.08
CA GLY A 539 18.73 -24.75 -5.22
C GLY A 539 18.55 -23.40 -5.93
N GLU A 540 18.31 -23.37 -7.25
CA GLU A 540 18.23 -22.12 -8.01
C GLU A 540 16.87 -21.44 -7.80
N GLU A 541 16.86 -20.29 -7.12
CA GLU A 541 15.66 -19.47 -6.90
C GLU A 541 15.06 -18.92 -8.21
N PHE A 542 13.75 -18.68 -8.23
CA PHE A 542 12.99 -18.31 -9.43
C PHE A 542 13.59 -17.12 -10.19
N ASN A 543 14.01 -16.08 -9.46
CA ASN A 543 14.60 -14.88 -10.06
C ASN A 543 15.93 -15.17 -10.77
N LYS A 544 16.78 -16.03 -10.19
CA LYS A 544 18.05 -16.47 -10.80
C LYS A 544 17.81 -17.36 -12.00
N PHE A 545 16.81 -18.25 -11.92
CA PHE A 545 16.38 -19.06 -13.04
C PHE A 545 15.96 -18.20 -14.23
N VAL A 546 15.09 -17.20 -14.02
CA VAL A 546 14.66 -16.28 -15.08
C VAL A 546 15.81 -15.46 -15.65
N ASP A 547 16.75 -15.00 -14.80
CA ASP A 547 17.94 -14.28 -15.26
C ASP A 547 18.79 -15.14 -16.22
N ARG A 548 18.85 -16.46 -16.00
CA ARG A 548 19.57 -17.42 -16.84
C ARG A 548 18.83 -17.76 -18.13
N VAL A 549 17.52 -18.02 -18.08
CA VAL A 549 16.74 -18.51 -19.24
C VAL A 549 16.12 -17.38 -20.08
N GLY A 550 16.01 -16.17 -19.51
CA GLY A 550 15.40 -15.02 -20.16
C GLY A 550 13.87 -15.09 -20.27
N THR A 551 13.25 -14.12 -20.94
CA THR A 551 11.78 -14.04 -21.11
C THR A 551 11.25 -14.89 -22.26
N LYS A 552 12.13 -15.34 -23.16
CA LYS A 552 11.75 -16.01 -24.41
C LYS A 552 10.88 -17.27 -24.21
N PRO A 553 11.17 -18.17 -23.25
CA PRO A 553 10.33 -19.35 -23.00
C PRO A 553 8.87 -18.99 -22.71
N TYR A 554 8.64 -17.95 -21.91
CA TYR A 554 7.30 -17.47 -21.56
C TYR A 554 6.58 -16.82 -22.74
N GLU A 555 7.33 -16.09 -23.60
CA GLU A 555 6.78 -15.54 -24.83
C GLU A 555 6.34 -16.64 -25.80
N ASP A 556 7.09 -17.74 -25.88
CA ASP A 556 6.76 -18.90 -26.71
C ASP A 556 5.58 -19.69 -26.15
N MET A 557 5.44 -19.80 -24.82
CA MET A 557 4.29 -20.42 -24.16
C MET A 557 2.98 -19.65 -24.42
N PHE A 558 3.00 -18.33 -24.26
CA PHE A 558 1.76 -17.52 -24.26
C PHE A 558 1.48 -16.83 -25.59
N GLY A 559 2.47 -16.71 -26.48
CA GLY A 559 2.32 -16.12 -27.81
C GLY A 559 1.19 -16.76 -28.65
N PRO A 560 1.08 -18.10 -28.70
CA PRO A 560 0.03 -18.79 -29.46
C PRO A 560 -1.40 -18.49 -29.00
N TRP A 561 -1.60 -18.16 -27.72
CA TRP A 561 -2.93 -18.03 -27.12
C TRP A 561 -3.81 -16.95 -27.76
N LYS A 562 -3.22 -15.96 -28.42
CA LYS A 562 -3.98 -14.98 -29.20
C LYS A 562 -4.72 -15.63 -30.38
N ALA A 563 -4.08 -16.58 -31.06
CA ALA A 563 -4.67 -17.28 -32.19
C ALA A 563 -5.71 -18.33 -31.76
N GLU A 564 -5.60 -18.82 -30.52
CA GLU A 564 -6.53 -19.77 -29.91
C GLU A 564 -7.82 -19.13 -29.38
N ILE A 565 -7.95 -17.79 -29.45
CA ILE A 565 -9.20 -17.13 -29.07
C ILE A 565 -10.27 -17.46 -30.11
N GLY A 566 -11.17 -18.37 -29.74
CA GLY A 566 -12.33 -18.75 -30.55
C GLY A 566 -13.31 -17.59 -30.84
N PRO A 567 -14.29 -17.82 -31.72
CA PRO A 567 -15.33 -16.84 -32.03
C PRO A 567 -16.19 -16.52 -30.80
N LEU A 568 -17.01 -15.47 -30.86
CA LEU A 568 -17.99 -15.21 -29.79
C LEU A 568 -19.21 -16.12 -30.00
N ASP A 569 -19.21 -17.27 -29.33
CA ASP A 569 -20.29 -18.24 -29.29
C ASP A 569 -20.47 -18.82 -27.88
N ARG A 570 -21.35 -19.80 -27.72
CA ARG A 570 -21.64 -20.40 -26.40
C ARG A 570 -20.45 -21.12 -25.78
N GLU A 571 -19.55 -21.67 -26.57
CA GLU A 571 -18.40 -22.45 -26.10
C GLU A 571 -17.30 -21.51 -25.57
N HIS A 572 -17.09 -20.37 -26.24
CA HIS A 572 -16.00 -19.45 -25.94
C HIS A 572 -16.43 -18.19 -25.18
N ILE A 573 -17.73 -18.04 -24.86
CA ILE A 573 -18.27 -16.81 -24.25
C ILE A 573 -17.52 -16.37 -22.99
N ASN A 574 -17.05 -17.33 -22.19
CA ASN A 574 -16.31 -17.05 -20.95
C ASN A 574 -15.01 -16.28 -21.19
N THR A 575 -14.33 -16.52 -22.32
CA THR A 575 -13.11 -15.80 -22.72
C THR A 575 -13.37 -14.31 -22.95
N TYR A 576 -14.60 -13.95 -23.31
CA TYR A 576 -15.05 -12.58 -23.51
C TYR A 576 -15.63 -11.95 -22.25
N MET A 577 -15.48 -12.56 -21.07
CA MET A 577 -15.93 -12.01 -19.78
C MET A 577 -14.74 -11.83 -18.83
N ASP A 578 -14.76 -10.77 -18.04
CA ASP A 578 -13.76 -10.54 -16.98
C ASP A 578 -14.06 -11.41 -15.74
N TRP A 579 -13.14 -11.46 -14.79
CA TRP A 579 -13.40 -12.14 -13.51
C TRP A 579 -14.51 -11.46 -12.71
N GLY A 580 -15.39 -12.26 -12.10
CA GLY A 580 -16.51 -11.77 -11.31
C GLY A 580 -17.61 -11.05 -12.10
N LYS A 581 -17.60 -11.12 -13.45
CA LYS A 581 -18.61 -10.51 -14.33
C LYS A 581 -19.33 -11.57 -15.15
N THR A 582 -20.60 -11.32 -15.44
CA THR A 582 -21.50 -12.16 -16.25
C THR A 582 -21.88 -11.51 -17.58
N VAL A 583 -21.26 -10.37 -17.90
CA VAL A 583 -21.51 -9.59 -19.12
C VAL A 583 -20.28 -9.61 -20.01
N LEU A 584 -20.50 -9.44 -21.32
CA LEU A 584 -19.41 -9.31 -22.28
C LEU A 584 -18.51 -8.13 -21.91
N TYR A 585 -17.21 -8.37 -22.01
CA TYR A 585 -16.19 -7.42 -21.69
C TYR A 585 -16.23 -6.25 -22.68
N LYS A 586 -16.21 -5.06 -22.09
CA LYS A 586 -16.05 -3.80 -22.80
C LYS A 586 -15.06 -2.96 -22.00
N LEU A 587 -14.05 -2.45 -22.69
CA LEU A 587 -13.11 -1.52 -22.07
C LEU A 587 -13.83 -0.23 -21.67
N GLU A 588 -14.06 -0.09 -20.38
CA GLU A 588 -14.67 1.09 -19.76
C GLU A 588 -13.67 1.72 -18.80
N ARG A 589 -12.79 2.54 -19.35
CA ARG A 589 -11.76 3.25 -18.59
C ARG A 589 -12.12 4.73 -18.51
N GLY A 590 -12.42 5.20 -17.30
CA GLY A 590 -12.57 6.62 -17.01
C GLY A 590 -11.23 7.33 -16.83
N GLU A 591 -11.28 8.61 -16.50
CA GLU A 591 -10.10 9.40 -16.16
C GLU A 591 -9.76 9.26 -14.68
N GLY A 592 -8.46 9.29 -14.38
CA GLY A 592 -8.00 9.27 -13.00
C GLY A 592 -8.16 10.66 -12.42
N GLU A 593 -9.07 10.87 -11.47
CA GLU A 593 -9.35 12.19 -10.87
C GLU A 593 -8.11 12.96 -10.40
N CYS A 594 -7.12 12.25 -9.87
CA CYS A 594 -5.85 12.88 -9.48
C CYS A 594 -5.10 13.51 -10.69
N ALA A 595 -5.35 13.06 -11.91
CA ALA A 595 -4.72 13.50 -13.16
C ALA A 595 -5.58 14.48 -13.97
N VAL A 596 -6.62 15.07 -13.34
CA VAL A 596 -7.55 16.02 -13.95
C VAL A 596 -7.40 17.41 -13.33
#